data_AF-A0AAX4Y328-F1
#
_entry.id   AF-A0AAX4Y328-F1
#
_cell.length_a   1.000
_cell.length_b   1.000
_cell.length_c   1.000
_cell.angle_alpha   90.00
_cell.angle_beta   90.00
_cell.angle_gamma   90.00
#
_symmetry.space_group_name_H-M   'P 1'
#
loop_
_entity.id
_entity.type
_entity.pdbx_description
1 polymer ?
#
loop_
_entity_poly.entity_id
_entity_poly.type
_entity_poly.pdbx_seq_one_letter_code
_entity_poly.pdbx_strand_id
1 'polypeptide(L)'
;LGTERIGKLLLQYSIPAIIGITITSLYNIIDSIFIGHGVGAMGIAGLAITFPLMNLVVAFCTLVSACGSTISSIRLGQKDLDGATVVLGNTLMFCL
;
A
#
# COMPACT_ATOMS: atom_id res chain seq x y z
N LEU A 1 -22.39 -11.59 9.15
CA LEU A 1 -20.97 -11.97 8.92
C LEU A 1 -20.55 -13.07 9.88
N GLY A 2 -21.11 -14.29 9.78
CA GLY A 2 -20.85 -15.31 10.80
C GLY A 2 -21.36 -16.71 10.53
N THR A 3 -21.31 -17.21 9.29
CA THR A 3 -21.79 -18.57 8.95
C THR A 3 -20.97 -19.27 7.87
N GLU A 4 -19.65 -19.10 7.84
CA GLU A 4 -18.74 -19.94 7.02
C GLU A 4 -17.48 -20.26 7.81
N ARG A 5 -16.95 -21.49 7.65
CA ARG A 5 -15.80 -21.98 8.42
C ARG A 5 -14.58 -21.07 8.19
N ILE A 6 -14.04 -20.51 9.26
CA ILE A 6 -12.88 -19.59 9.28
C ILE A 6 -11.72 -20.09 8.40
N GLY A 7 -11.46 -21.41 8.37
CA GLY A 7 -10.41 -22.00 7.54
C GLY A 7 -10.60 -21.87 6.02
N LYS A 8 -11.84 -21.87 5.52
CA LYS A 8 -12.13 -21.78 4.07
C LYS A 8 -12.05 -20.33 3.59
N LEU A 9 -12.50 -19.38 4.41
CA LEU A 9 -12.30 -17.95 4.17
C LEU A 9 -10.81 -17.60 4.24
N LEU A 10 -10.08 -18.10 5.25
CA LEU A 10 -8.64 -17.90 5.34
C LEU A 10 -7.94 -18.45 4.10
N LEU A 11 -8.20 -19.68 3.66
CA LEU A 11 -7.58 -20.20 2.44
C LEU A 11 -7.93 -19.38 1.19
N GLN A 12 -9.18 -18.93 1.05
CA GLN A 12 -9.63 -18.16 -0.12
C GLN A 12 -9.02 -16.76 -0.17
N TYR A 13 -8.76 -16.11 0.97
CA TYR A 13 -8.12 -14.80 1.02
C TYR A 13 -6.59 -14.88 1.13
N SER A 14 -6.04 -15.87 1.84
CA SER A 14 -4.60 -16.03 2.05
C SER A 14 -3.87 -16.47 0.79
N ILE A 15 -4.43 -17.36 -0.05
CA ILE A 15 -3.77 -17.77 -1.30
C ILE A 15 -3.53 -16.57 -2.24
N PRO A 16 -4.54 -15.76 -2.61
CA PRO A 16 -4.30 -14.59 -3.45
C PRO A 16 -3.42 -13.54 -2.77
N ALA A 17 -3.50 -13.38 -1.44
CA ALA A 17 -2.60 -12.47 -0.71
C ALA A 17 -1.13 -12.92 -0.77
N ILE A 18 -0.85 -14.22 -0.57
CA ILE A 18 0.50 -14.79 -0.63
C ILE A 18 1.08 -14.65 -2.04
N ILE A 19 0.27 -14.95 -3.08
CA ILE A 19 0.69 -14.79 -4.48
C ILE A 19 0.99 -13.32 -4.77
N GLY A 20 0.12 -12.39 -4.35
CA GLY A 20 0.32 -10.95 -4.53
C GLY A 20 1.61 -10.46 -3.88
N ILE A 21 1.85 -10.81 -2.61
CA ILE A 21 3.07 -10.44 -1.88
C ILE A 21 4.31 -11.07 -2.53
N THR A 22 4.19 -12.30 -3.05
CA THR A 22 5.29 -13.00 -3.73
C THR A 22 5.64 -12.32 -5.05
N ILE A 23 4.66 -11.93 -5.86
CA ILE A 23 4.87 -11.18 -7.12
C ILE A 23 5.54 -9.84 -6.82
N THR A 24 5.07 -9.10 -5.80
CA THR A 24 5.69 -7.85 -5.38
C THR A 24 7.15 -8.04 -4.99
N SER A 25 7.48 -9.09 -4.23
CA SER A 25 8.88 -9.41 -3.87
C SER A 25 9.72 -9.76 -5.09
N LEU A 26 9.17 -10.54 -6.03
CA LEU A 26 9.84 -10.88 -7.28
C LEU A 26 10.13 -9.63 -8.12
N TYR A 27 9.18 -8.68 -8.17
CA TYR A 27 9.36 -7.38 -8.81
C TYR A 27 10.49 -6.58 -8.17
N ASN A 28 10.57 -6.54 -6.83
CA ASN A 28 11.68 -5.86 -6.13
C ASN A 28 13.04 -6.47 -6.48
N ILE A 29 13.13 -7.81 -6.60
CA ILE A 29 14.37 -8.50 -6.97
C ILE A 29 14.75 -8.21 -8.42
N ILE A 30 13.79 -8.30 -9.35
CA ILE A 30 14.02 -8.06 -10.77
C ILE A 30 14.39 -6.59 -11.01
N ASP A 31 13.68 -5.66 -10.39
CA ASP A 31 13.97 -4.22 -10.46
C ASP A 31 15.37 -3.92 -9.90
N SER A 32 15.72 -4.50 -8.75
CA SER A 32 17.06 -4.35 -8.16
C SER A 32 18.17 -4.96 -9.03
N ILE A 33 17.92 -6.07 -9.73
CA ILE A 33 18.89 -6.69 -10.66
C ILE A 33 19.01 -5.88 -11.96
N PHE A 34 17.90 -5.37 -12.51
CA PHE A 34 17.90 -4.52 -13.70
C PHE A 34 18.56 -3.17 -13.45
N ILE A 35 18.31 -2.54 -12.29
CA ILE A 35 19.01 -1.34 -11.85
C ILE A 35 20.51 -1.64 -11.64
N GLY A 36 20.82 -2.80 -11.06
CA GLY A 36 22.20 -3.24 -10.83
C GLY A 36 23.01 -3.52 -12.11
N HIS A 37 22.40 -4.16 -13.11
CA HIS A 37 23.06 -4.49 -14.39
C HIS A 37 22.98 -3.37 -15.44
N GLY A 38 21.94 -2.52 -15.41
CA GLY A 38 21.70 -1.49 -16.42
C GLY A 38 22.40 -0.15 -16.17
N VAL A 39 22.75 0.19 -14.91
CA VAL A 39 23.24 1.53 -14.52
C VAL A 39 24.58 1.49 -13.75
N GLY A 40 25.03 0.31 -13.29
CA GLY A 40 26.26 0.15 -12.51
C GLY A 40 26.25 0.89 -11.17
N ALA A 41 27.42 1.10 -10.55
CA ALA A 41 27.59 1.73 -9.23
C ALA A 41 26.94 3.13 -9.07
N MET A 42 26.70 3.83 -10.18
CA MET A 42 26.00 5.13 -10.22
C MET A 42 24.50 5.01 -9.90
N GLY A 43 23.84 3.89 -10.22
CA GLY A 43 22.43 3.65 -9.89
C GLY A 43 22.20 3.38 -8.39
N ILE A 44 23.14 2.67 -7.75
CA ILE A 44 23.10 2.41 -6.29
C ILE A 44 23.37 3.70 -5.50
N ALA A 45 24.28 4.55 -5.98
CA ALA A 45 24.51 5.88 -5.40
C ALA A 45 23.30 6.81 -5.57
N GLY A 46 22.61 6.73 -6.73
CA GLY A 46 21.33 7.42 -6.94
C GLY A 46 20.26 6.96 -5.95
N LEU A 47 20.09 5.64 -5.76
CA LEU A 47 19.20 5.03 -4.76
C LEU A 47 19.47 5.52 -3.34
N ALA A 48 20.74 5.70 -2.94
CA ALA A 48 21.08 6.22 -1.62
C ALA A 48 20.59 7.68 -1.39
N ILE A 49 20.51 8.48 -2.46
CA ILE A 49 19.98 9.85 -2.41
C ILE A 49 18.45 9.87 -2.53
N THR A 50 17.86 8.97 -3.31
CA THR A 50 16.40 8.82 -3.37
C THR A 50 15.82 8.15 -2.14
N PHE A 51 16.58 7.34 -1.38
CA PHE A 51 16.11 6.67 -0.16
C PHE A 51 15.43 7.63 0.85
N PRO A 52 16.06 8.75 1.25
CA PRO A 52 15.41 9.73 2.13
C PRO A 52 14.22 10.45 1.48
N LEU A 53 14.27 10.71 0.17
CA LEU A 53 13.14 11.29 -0.58
C LEU A 53 11.94 10.34 -0.64
N MET A 54 12.18 9.05 -0.89
CA MET A 54 11.17 8.00 -0.92
C MET A 54 10.55 7.83 0.47
N ASN A 55 11.37 7.86 1.54
CA ASN A 55 10.87 7.78 2.90
C ASN A 55 10.02 9.01 3.28
N LEU A 56 10.37 10.20 2.78
CA LEU A 56 9.57 11.41 2.94
C LEU A 56 8.21 11.27 2.24
N VAL A 57 8.20 10.83 0.98
CA VAL A 57 6.97 10.60 0.20
C VAL A 57 6.10 9.55 0.88
N VAL A 58 6.68 8.43 1.31
CA VAL A 58 5.97 7.37 2.04
C VAL A 58 5.42 7.88 3.37
N ALA A 59 6.14 8.74 4.09
CA ALA A 59 5.65 9.36 5.32
C ALA A 59 4.42 10.25 5.06
N PHE A 60 4.42 11.05 3.98
CA PHE A 60 3.27 11.84 3.57
C PHE A 60 2.09 10.97 3.14
N CYS A 61 2.31 9.96 2.30
CA CYS A 61 1.27 9.01 1.88
C CYS A 61 0.67 8.29 3.10
N THR A 62 1.51 7.84 4.04
CA THR A 62 1.06 7.15 5.26
C THR A 62 0.25 8.08 6.16
N LEU A 63 0.67 9.35 6.29
CA LEU A 63 -0.07 10.36 7.06
C LEU A 63 -1.47 10.57 6.47
N VAL A 64 -1.55 10.81 5.17
CA VAL A 64 -2.82 11.02 4.45
C VAL A 64 -3.72 9.78 4.56
N SER A 65 -3.16 8.59 4.30
CA SER A 65 -3.92 7.33 4.35
C SER A 65 -4.42 7.01 5.76
N ALA A 66 -3.62 7.24 6.80
CA ALA A 66 -4.02 7.01 8.18
C ALA A 66 -5.11 7.99 8.64
N CYS A 67 -4.99 9.28 8.29
CA CYS A 67 -6.01 10.29 8.56
C CYS A 67 -7.33 9.98 7.84
N GLY A 68 -7.27 9.62 6.57
CA GLY A 68 -8.44 9.27 5.77
C GLY A 68 -9.16 8.03 6.27
N SER A 69 -8.42 6.98 6.63
CA SER A 69 -8.99 5.76 7.22
C SER A 69 -9.66 6.05 8.58
N THR A 70 -9.03 6.89 9.41
CA THR A 70 -9.58 7.28 10.71
C THR A 70 -10.88 8.08 10.56
N ILE A 71 -10.90 9.10 9.70
CA ILE A 71 -12.10 9.94 9.49
C ILE A 71 -13.21 9.12 8.83
N SER A 72 -12.88 8.27 7.87
CA SER A 72 -13.83 7.35 7.24
C SER A 72 -14.46 6.41 8.26
N SER A 73 -13.66 5.83 9.16
CA SER A 73 -14.14 4.95 10.23
C SER A 73 -15.06 5.67 11.23
N ILE A 74 -14.76 6.92 11.58
CA ILE A 74 -15.63 7.76 12.43
C ILE A 74 -16.98 8.04 11.74
N ARG A 75 -16.98 8.38 10.45
CA ARG A 75 -18.20 8.68 9.68
C ARG A 75 -19.06 7.44 9.44
N LEU A 76 -18.43 6.30 9.13
CA LEU A 76 -19.08 4.99 9.06
C LEU A 76 -19.71 4.61 10.41
N GLY A 77 -19.05 4.88 11.53
CA GLY A 77 -19.60 4.68 12.88
C GLY A 77 -20.83 5.53 13.19
N GLN A 78 -20.94 6.71 12.55
CA GLN A 78 -22.11 7.60 12.62
C GLN A 78 -23.24 7.22 11.64
N LYS A 79 -23.11 6.10 10.90
CA LYS A 79 -23.98 5.68 9.79
C LYS A 79 -24.06 6.66 8.61
N ASP A 80 -23.11 7.60 8.52
CA ASP A 80 -22.99 8.57 7.43
C ASP A 80 -22.11 8.00 6.31
N LEU A 81 -22.73 7.19 5.44
CA LEU A 81 -22.06 6.50 4.34
C LEU A 81 -21.59 7.46 3.24
N ASP A 82 -22.39 8.48 2.92
CA ASP A 82 -22.05 9.50 1.92
C ASP A 82 -20.82 10.31 2.32
N GLY A 83 -20.77 10.76 3.58
CA GLY A 83 -19.60 11.46 4.12
C GLY A 83 -18.34 10.58 4.13
N ALA A 84 -18.47 9.28 4.41
CA ALA A 84 -17.34 8.35 4.37
C ALA A 84 -16.79 8.14 2.95
N THR A 85 -17.66 8.07 1.94
CA THR A 85 -17.25 7.92 0.52
C THR A 85 -16.50 9.15 0.02
N VAL A 86 -16.95 10.36 0.37
CA VAL A 86 -16.26 11.61 0.01
C VAL A 86 -14.88 11.70 0.64
N VAL A 87 -14.76 11.34 1.93
CA VAL A 87 -13.48 11.33 2.65
C VAL A 87 -12.52 10.29 2.08
N LEU A 88 -13.01 9.08 1.76
CA LEU A 88 -12.20 8.04 1.11
C LEU A 88 -11.71 8.49 -0.26
N GLY A 89 -12.58 9.11 -1.06
CA GLY A 89 -12.23 9.65 -2.38
C GLY A 89 -11.15 10.71 -2.31
N ASN A 90 -11.27 11.67 -1.38
CA ASN A 90 -10.22 12.67 -1.16
C ASN A 90 -8.91 12.04 -0.70
N THR A 91 -8.97 11.06 0.19
CA THR A 91 -7.78 10.36 0.70
C THR A 91 -7.06 9.60 -0.42
N LEU A 92 -7.81 8.93 -1.30
CA LEU A 92 -7.27 8.26 -2.48
C LEU A 92 -6.66 9.27 -3.46
N MET A 93 -7.30 10.41 -3.69
CA MET A 93 -6.79 11.46 -4.59
C MET A 93 -5.51 12.14 -4.07
N PHE A 94 -5.33 12.26 -2.76
CA PHE A 94 -4.10 12.79 -2.16
C PHE A 94 -2.96 11.77 -2.07
N CYS A 95 -3.27 10.47 -2.18
CA CYS A 95 -2.30 9.39 -2.07
C CYS A 95 -1.86 8.81 -3.43
N LEU A 96 -2.66 8.98 -4.49
CA LEU A 96 -2.38 8.60 -5.87
C LEU A 96 -1.62 9.71 -6.62
#